data_AF-A0A699S0U9-F1
#
_entry.id   AF-A0A699S0U9-F1
#
_cell.length_a   1.000
_cell.length_b   1.000
_cell.length_c   1.000
_cell.angle_alpha   90.00
_cell.angle_beta   90.00
_cell.angle_gamma   90.00
#
_symmetry.space_group_name_H-M   'P 1'
#
loop_
_entity.id
_entity.type
_entity.pdbx_description
1 polymer ?
#
loop_
_entity_poly.entity_id
_entity_poly.type
_entity_poly.pdbx_seq_one_letter_code
_entity_poly.pdbx_strand_id
1 'polypeptide(L)'
;QMEMQFFVRPGTEGEWYETWKAARRRFHEALGLPADKLRFHDHDKLAHYAKAAVDIEFEFPFGFKEIEGIHSRSDFDLTQHQNLSRKKQQYFDNDIDEATGKPYGNYVPYVVETSVGADRLFLATICQAFQEETITEGEGDAQTTKQRTFLKLHPAVAPIKAAIFPLVRKDGMPEKAQQIFDDLRFDFRLVIEDKDAIGKRYTRQDLIGTPFCIVVDGQTLEDDTVTVRDRDTREQVRMPIAALRSYIGEK
;
A
#
# COMPACT_ATOMS: atom_id res chain seq x y z
N GLN A 1 -10.79 1.34 -11.77
CA GLN A 1 -9.39 1.50 -12.20
C GLN A 1 -8.82 2.76 -11.57
N MET A 2 -7.50 2.83 -11.40
CA MET A 2 -6.77 4.04 -11.05
C MET A 2 -5.88 4.38 -12.23
N GLU A 3 -6.16 5.49 -12.90
CA GLU A 3 -5.54 5.81 -14.18
C GLU A 3 -4.83 7.14 -14.12
N MET A 4 -3.76 7.25 -14.89
CA MET A 4 -3.02 8.48 -15.09
C MET A 4 -2.70 8.62 -16.58
N GLN A 5 -2.98 9.81 -17.11
CA GLN A 5 -2.61 10.23 -18.45
C GLN A 5 -1.48 11.25 -18.33
N PHE A 6 -0.27 10.88 -18.73
CA PHE A 6 0.90 11.75 -18.66
C PHE A 6 1.20 12.32 -20.05
N PHE A 7 0.95 13.62 -20.21
CA PHE A 7 1.14 14.33 -21.47
C PHE A 7 2.60 14.72 -21.66
N VAL A 8 3.18 14.33 -22.80
CA VAL A 8 4.60 14.51 -23.10
C VAL A 8 4.81 15.16 -24.46
N ARG A 9 5.99 15.76 -24.63
CA ARG A 9 6.43 16.31 -25.92
C ARG A 9 6.64 15.16 -26.91
N PRO A 10 6.13 15.25 -28.15
CA PRO A 10 6.43 14.26 -29.18
C PRO A 10 7.94 14.06 -29.36
N GLY A 11 8.39 12.81 -29.41
CA GLY A 11 9.80 12.43 -29.48
C GLY A 11 10.43 12.10 -28.11
N THR A 12 9.76 12.42 -27.00
CA THR A 12 10.22 12.09 -25.64
C THR A 12 9.47 10.90 -25.02
N GLU A 13 8.51 10.31 -25.73
CA GLU A 13 7.62 9.30 -25.17
C GLU A 13 8.33 8.04 -24.69
N GLY A 14 9.44 7.64 -25.35
CA GLY A 14 10.21 6.45 -24.95
C GLY A 14 10.89 6.61 -23.60
N GLU A 15 11.46 7.80 -23.33
CA GLU A 15 12.09 8.11 -22.04
C GLU A 15 11.06 8.12 -20.92
N TRP A 16 9.92 8.77 -21.15
CA TRP A 16 8.84 8.83 -20.17
C TRP A 16 8.18 7.47 -19.94
N TYR A 17 8.05 6.66 -21.00
CA TYR A 17 7.55 5.29 -20.90
C TYR A 17 8.43 4.44 -19.96
N GLU A 18 9.75 4.44 -20.15
CA GLU A 18 10.67 3.69 -19.27
C GLU A 18 10.68 4.26 -17.84
N THR A 19 10.60 5.59 -17.71
CA THR A 19 10.49 6.26 -16.40
C THR A 19 9.25 5.79 -15.64
N TRP A 20 8.08 5.78 -16.29
CA TRP A 20 6.84 5.31 -15.69
C TRP A 20 6.86 3.80 -15.45
N LYS A 21 7.37 2.99 -16.38
CA LYS A 21 7.57 1.55 -16.19
C LYS A 21 8.33 1.24 -14.91
N ALA A 22 9.46 1.92 -14.68
CA ALA A 22 10.25 1.75 -13.46
C ALA A 22 9.55 2.32 -12.21
N ALA A 23 8.88 3.47 -12.32
CA ALA A 23 8.18 4.10 -11.19
C ALA A 23 7.00 3.25 -10.71
N ARG A 24 6.19 2.72 -11.63
CA ARG A 24 5.04 1.87 -11.32
C ARG A 24 5.47 0.53 -10.75
N ARG A 25 6.59 -0.02 -11.22
CA ARG A 25 7.20 -1.21 -10.59
C ARG A 25 7.59 -0.96 -9.14
N ARG A 26 8.32 0.13 -8.86
CA ARG A 26 8.69 0.51 -7.49
C ARG A 26 7.47 0.75 -6.60
N PHE A 27 6.39 1.29 -7.15
CA PHE A 27 5.14 1.48 -6.42
C PHE A 27 4.56 0.15 -5.90
N HIS A 28 4.50 -0.88 -6.75
CA HIS A 28 4.02 -2.20 -6.33
C HIS A 28 4.91 -2.84 -5.26
N GLU A 29 6.23 -2.72 -5.40
CA GLU A 29 7.20 -3.20 -4.42
C GLU A 29 7.06 -2.46 -3.07
N ALA A 30 6.87 -1.14 -3.10
CA ALA A 30 6.64 -0.33 -1.91
C ALA A 30 5.32 -0.67 -1.18
N LEU A 31 4.33 -1.22 -1.89
CA LEU A 31 3.10 -1.75 -1.27
C LEU A 31 3.31 -3.10 -0.57
N GLY A 32 4.50 -3.70 -0.69
CA GLY A 32 4.85 -4.98 -0.09
C GLY A 32 4.70 -6.18 -1.04
N LEU A 33 4.55 -5.96 -2.35
CA LEU A 33 4.55 -7.04 -3.34
C LEU A 33 6.01 -7.44 -3.65
N PRO A 34 6.40 -8.71 -3.46
CA PRO A 34 7.77 -9.16 -3.69
C PRO A 34 8.20 -9.02 -5.16
N ALA A 35 9.47 -8.67 -5.38
CA ALA A 35 10.01 -8.46 -6.71
C ALA A 35 10.00 -9.75 -7.56
N ASP A 36 10.20 -10.92 -6.95
CA ASP A 36 10.17 -12.23 -7.60
C ASP A 36 8.75 -12.64 -8.05
N LYS A 37 7.70 -12.09 -7.43
CA LYS A 37 6.29 -12.32 -7.80
C LYS A 37 5.73 -11.34 -8.81
N LEU A 38 6.51 -10.34 -9.18
CA LEU A 38 6.12 -9.33 -10.16
C LEU A 38 6.94 -9.53 -11.43
N ARG A 39 6.32 -9.45 -12.60
CA ARG A 39 7.03 -9.48 -13.88
C ARG A 39 6.46 -8.49 -14.88
N PHE A 40 7.29 -8.10 -15.83
CA PHE A 40 6.86 -7.41 -17.02
C PHE A 40 6.49 -8.43 -18.09
N HIS A 41 5.37 -8.20 -18.75
CA HIS A 41 4.91 -8.99 -19.88
C HIS A 41 4.68 -8.05 -21.06
N ASP A 42 5.57 -8.11 -22.04
CA ASP A 42 5.46 -7.32 -23.26
C ASP A 42 4.37 -7.92 -24.17
N HIS A 43 3.56 -7.07 -24.79
CA HIS A 43 2.48 -7.52 -25.67
C HIS A 43 3.02 -7.98 -27.03
N ASP A 44 2.74 -9.23 -27.41
CA ASP A 44 3.08 -9.76 -28.75
C ASP A 44 2.33 -9.05 -29.89
N LYS A 45 1.17 -8.43 -29.60
CA LYS A 45 0.36 -7.67 -30.55
C LYS A 45 -0.04 -6.33 -29.94
N LEU A 46 0.73 -5.29 -30.27
CA LEU A 46 0.39 -3.92 -29.92
C LEU A 46 -0.96 -3.52 -30.52
N ALA A 47 -1.82 -2.88 -29.71
CA ALA A 47 -2.99 -2.18 -30.24
C ALA A 47 -2.53 -1.10 -31.24
N HIS A 48 -3.35 -0.79 -32.24
CA HIS A 48 -3.02 0.09 -33.36
C HIS A 48 -2.55 1.51 -32.97
N TYR A 49 -2.76 1.94 -31.73
CA TYR A 49 -2.33 3.22 -31.16
C TYR A 49 -1.11 3.13 -30.22
N ALA A 50 -0.69 1.93 -29.82
CA ALA A 50 0.39 1.74 -28.84
C ALA A 50 1.74 1.55 -29.55
N LYS A 51 2.68 2.49 -29.35
CA LYS A 51 4.08 2.32 -29.81
C LYS A 51 4.86 1.32 -28.94
N ALA A 52 4.51 1.26 -27.65
CA ALA A 52 5.03 0.31 -26.67
C ALA A 52 3.94 0.07 -25.62
N ALA A 53 3.79 -1.18 -25.20
CA ALA A 53 2.82 -1.59 -24.18
C ALA A 53 3.43 -2.73 -23.38
N VAL A 54 3.33 -2.63 -22.06
CA VAL A 54 3.76 -3.67 -21.13
C VAL A 54 2.75 -3.80 -20.01
N ASP A 55 2.51 -5.03 -19.60
CA ASP A 55 1.74 -5.31 -18.39
C ASP A 55 2.69 -5.61 -17.24
N ILE A 56 2.35 -5.07 -16.07
CA ILE A 56 2.86 -5.58 -14.80
C ILE A 56 1.92 -6.70 -14.38
N GLU A 57 2.45 -7.92 -14.31
CA GLU A 57 1.74 -9.08 -13.81
C GLU A 57 2.20 -9.46 -12.41
N PHE A 58 1.27 -9.95 -11.60
CA PHE A 58 1.52 -10.51 -10.28
C PHE A 58 1.21 -12.00 -10.25
N GLU A 59 2.03 -12.78 -9.54
CA GLU A 59 1.83 -14.21 -9.30
C GLU A 59 0.75 -14.44 -8.24
N PHE A 60 -0.51 -14.55 -8.68
CA PHE A 60 -1.60 -14.97 -7.81
C PHE A 60 -1.51 -16.48 -7.52
N PRO A 61 -2.23 -17.00 -6.51
CA PRO A 61 -2.33 -18.45 -6.26
C PRO A 61 -2.84 -19.27 -7.46
N PHE A 62 -3.48 -18.62 -8.42
CA PHE A 62 -3.98 -19.20 -9.68
C PHE A 62 -3.13 -18.80 -10.91
N GLY A 63 -1.90 -18.34 -10.69
CA GLY A 63 -0.92 -17.98 -11.71
C GLY A 63 -0.82 -16.48 -12.00
N PHE A 64 0.09 -16.13 -12.92
CA PHE A 64 0.34 -14.76 -13.31
C PHE A 64 -0.90 -14.13 -13.97
N LYS A 65 -1.28 -12.96 -13.47
CA LYS A 65 -2.27 -12.08 -14.08
C LYS A 65 -1.81 -10.63 -14.01
N GLU A 66 -2.17 -9.88 -15.04
CA GLU A 66 -2.01 -8.43 -15.12
C GLU A 66 -2.69 -7.73 -13.93
N ILE A 67 -1.99 -6.79 -13.31
CA ILE A 67 -2.51 -5.86 -12.29
C ILE A 67 -2.48 -4.40 -12.74
N GLU A 68 -1.62 -4.07 -13.70
CA GLU A 68 -1.46 -2.74 -14.26
C GLU A 68 -0.93 -2.80 -15.69
N GLY A 69 -1.52 -2.02 -16.58
CA GLY A 69 -1.03 -1.83 -17.95
C GLY A 69 -0.35 -0.47 -18.10
N ILE A 70 0.77 -0.43 -18.83
CA ILE A 70 1.53 0.78 -19.13
C ILE A 70 1.66 0.91 -20.64
N HIS A 71 1.15 2.00 -21.19
CA HIS A 71 1.00 2.19 -22.63
C HIS A 71 1.55 3.54 -23.09
N SER A 72 2.29 3.55 -24.20
CA SER A 72 2.61 4.77 -24.94
C SER A 72 1.66 4.91 -26.12
N ARG A 73 0.65 5.78 -25.98
CA ARG A 73 -0.49 5.91 -26.90
C ARG A 73 -0.32 7.00 -27.97
N SER A 74 0.84 7.65 -28.00
CA SER A 74 1.10 8.80 -28.89
C SER A 74 0.03 9.89 -28.76
N ASP A 75 -0.36 10.56 -29.84
CA ASP A 75 -1.37 11.62 -29.86
C ASP A 75 -2.76 11.15 -30.30
N PHE A 76 -2.98 9.83 -30.42
CA PHE A 76 -4.20 9.28 -31.00
C PHE A 76 -5.46 9.80 -30.30
N ASP A 77 -5.50 9.71 -28.97
CA ASP A 77 -6.68 10.09 -28.18
C ASP A 77 -7.05 11.57 -28.36
N LEU A 78 -6.05 12.45 -28.23
CA LEU A 78 -6.25 13.89 -28.39
C LEU A 78 -6.62 14.26 -29.83
N THR A 79 -6.02 13.59 -30.82
CA THR A 79 -6.31 13.81 -32.24
C THR A 79 -7.75 13.41 -32.57
N GLN A 80 -8.23 12.25 -32.08
CA GLN A 80 -9.62 11.85 -32.28
C GLN A 80 -10.59 12.82 -31.61
N HIS A 81 -10.30 13.24 -30.37
CA HIS A 81 -11.10 14.25 -29.68
C HIS A 81 -11.11 15.60 -30.42
N GLN A 82 -9.97 16.06 -30.95
CA GLN A 82 -9.88 17.29 -31.74
C GLN A 82 -10.73 17.20 -33.01
N ASN A 83 -10.67 16.08 -33.74
CA ASN A 83 -11.41 15.88 -34.99
C ASN A 83 -12.92 15.89 -34.76
N LEU A 84 -13.40 15.24 -33.70
CA LEU A 84 -14.84 15.15 -33.40
C LEU A 84 -15.38 16.42 -32.75
N SER A 85 -14.63 17.04 -31.83
CA SER A 85 -15.06 18.24 -31.11
C SER A 85 -14.85 19.54 -31.91
N ARG A 86 -14.02 19.50 -32.96
CA ARG A 86 -13.56 20.67 -33.74
C ARG A 86 -12.84 21.73 -32.88
N LYS A 87 -12.35 21.35 -31.71
CA LYS A 87 -11.54 22.19 -30.82
C LYS A 87 -10.09 21.72 -30.82
N LYS A 88 -9.15 22.66 -30.90
CA LYS A 88 -7.72 22.35 -30.86
C LYS A 88 -7.34 21.78 -29.49
N GLN A 89 -6.68 20.64 -29.48
CA GLN A 89 -6.11 19.99 -28.28
C GLN A 89 -4.59 20.13 -28.29
N GLN A 90 -4.12 21.38 -28.35
CA GLN A 90 -2.70 21.72 -28.50
C GLN A 90 -2.13 22.34 -27.24
N TYR A 91 -0.87 22.04 -26.95
CA TYR A 91 -0.07 22.69 -25.93
C TYR A 91 0.98 23.58 -26.61
N PHE A 92 1.20 24.78 -26.07
CA PHE A 92 2.28 25.66 -26.49
C PHE A 92 3.46 25.52 -25.53
N ASP A 93 4.56 25.00 -26.05
CA ASP A 93 5.78 24.76 -25.30
C ASP A 93 6.79 25.88 -25.52
N ASN A 94 7.15 26.53 -24.41
CA ASN A 94 8.08 27.67 -24.37
C ASN A 94 9.55 27.25 -24.28
N ASP A 95 9.83 25.96 -24.03
CA ASP A 95 11.20 25.48 -23.95
C ASP A 95 11.90 25.63 -25.29
N ILE A 96 13.19 25.94 -25.25
CA ILE A 96 13.99 26.14 -26.45
C ILE A 96 14.45 24.80 -27.00
N ASP A 97 14.11 24.54 -28.25
CA ASP A 97 14.68 23.45 -29.02
C ASP A 97 16.13 23.80 -29.38
N GLU A 98 17.06 23.05 -28.82
CA GLU A 98 18.50 23.23 -29.04
C GLU A 98 18.89 23.15 -30.52
N ALA A 99 18.15 22.38 -31.34
CA ALA A 99 18.44 22.23 -32.76
C ALA A 99 18.05 23.47 -33.59
N THR A 100 17.02 24.21 -33.16
CA THR A 100 16.48 25.34 -33.93
C THR A 100 16.69 26.70 -33.26
N GLY A 101 17.08 26.72 -31.98
CA GLY A 101 17.24 27.94 -31.18
C GLY A 101 15.93 28.69 -30.92
N LYS A 102 14.78 28.02 -31.10
CA LYS A 102 13.43 28.61 -30.96
C LYS A 102 12.57 27.76 -30.02
N PRO A 103 11.45 28.31 -29.50
CA PRO A 103 10.49 27.50 -28.75
C PRO A 103 9.97 26.33 -29.58
N TYR A 104 9.75 25.16 -28.95
CA TYR A 104 9.10 24.00 -29.60
C TYR A 104 7.72 24.36 -30.19
N GLY A 105 7.02 25.30 -29.58
CA GLY A 105 5.79 25.86 -30.13
C GLY A 105 4.57 24.98 -29.89
N ASN A 106 3.59 25.05 -30.80
CA ASN A 106 2.33 24.32 -30.65
C ASN A 106 2.45 22.88 -31.16
N TYR A 107 2.06 21.91 -30.33
CA TYR A 107 1.90 20.52 -30.73
C TYR A 107 0.73 19.85 -30.02
N VAL A 108 0.29 18.69 -30.53
CA VAL A 108 -0.63 17.81 -29.80
C VAL A 108 0.24 16.88 -28.94
N PRO A 109 0.13 16.91 -27.60
CA PRO A 109 0.96 16.07 -26.73
C PRO A 109 0.76 14.59 -27.00
N TYR A 110 1.83 13.82 -26.81
CA TYR A 110 1.74 12.37 -26.73
C TYR A 110 1.32 11.96 -25.32
N VAL A 111 0.75 10.77 -25.17
CA VAL A 111 0.24 10.27 -23.89
C VAL A 111 0.97 8.99 -23.49
N VAL A 112 1.59 9.01 -22.31
CA VAL A 112 1.98 7.81 -21.58
C VAL A 112 0.93 7.55 -20.50
N GLU A 113 0.31 6.38 -20.58
CA GLU A 113 -0.78 5.98 -19.71
C GLU A 113 -0.30 4.88 -18.75
N THR A 114 -0.76 4.97 -17.50
CA THR A 114 -0.69 3.86 -16.54
C THR A 114 -2.09 3.60 -16.02
N SER A 115 -2.58 2.36 -16.13
CA SER A 115 -3.92 1.97 -15.65
C SER A 115 -3.83 0.78 -14.72
N VAL A 116 -4.11 1.01 -13.43
CA VAL A 116 -4.10 -0.02 -12.39
C VAL A 116 -5.52 -0.54 -12.16
N GLY A 117 -5.68 -1.86 -12.15
CA GLY A 117 -6.88 -2.50 -11.64
C GLY A 117 -6.95 -2.40 -10.11
N ALA A 118 -7.68 -1.43 -9.56
CA ALA A 118 -7.79 -1.22 -8.10
C ALA A 118 -8.20 -2.50 -7.35
N ASP A 119 -9.20 -3.22 -7.85
CA ASP A 119 -9.66 -4.50 -7.29
C ASP A 119 -8.61 -5.60 -7.39
N ARG A 120 -7.86 -5.65 -8.49
CA ARG A 120 -6.77 -6.63 -8.68
C ARG A 120 -5.59 -6.32 -7.77
N LEU A 121 -5.25 -5.04 -7.57
CA LEU A 121 -4.22 -4.62 -6.63
C LEU A 121 -4.60 -4.95 -5.19
N PHE A 122 -5.87 -4.70 -4.82
CA PHE A 122 -6.41 -5.12 -3.52
C PHE A 122 -6.28 -6.64 -3.34
N LEU A 123 -6.72 -7.42 -4.32
CA LEU A 123 -6.61 -8.88 -4.28
C LEU A 123 -5.15 -9.35 -4.17
N ALA A 124 -4.24 -8.76 -4.96
CA ALA A 124 -2.81 -9.09 -4.91
C ALA A 124 -2.22 -8.82 -3.52
N THR A 125 -2.58 -7.68 -2.93
CA THR A 125 -2.16 -7.29 -1.58
C THR A 125 -2.65 -8.28 -0.53
N ILE A 126 -3.92 -8.70 -0.60
CA ILE A 126 -4.49 -9.68 0.34
C ILE A 126 -3.86 -11.07 0.14
N CYS A 127 -3.73 -11.54 -1.10
CA CYS A 127 -3.09 -12.82 -1.40
C CYS A 127 -1.65 -12.87 -0.90
N GLN A 128 -0.89 -11.78 -1.06
CA GLN A 128 0.47 -11.70 -0.58
C GLN A 128 0.56 -11.60 0.94
N ALA A 129 -0.36 -10.86 1.57
CA ALA A 129 -0.39 -10.70 3.02
C ALA A 129 -0.88 -11.95 3.76
N PHE A 130 -1.66 -12.83 3.13
CA PHE A 130 -2.16 -14.03 3.78
C PHE A 130 -1.02 -14.99 4.15
N GLN A 131 -0.86 -15.23 5.45
CA GLN A 131 0.18 -16.10 6.01
C GLN A 131 -0.44 -17.12 6.96
N GLU A 132 0.13 -18.32 6.93
CA GLU A 132 -0.13 -19.38 7.91
C GLU A 132 1.20 -19.83 8.50
N GLU A 133 1.28 -19.86 9.82
CA GLU A 133 2.48 -20.32 10.54
C GLU A 133 2.11 -21.24 11.70
N THR A 134 3.00 -22.17 11.98
CA THR A 134 2.87 -23.05 13.15
C THR A 134 3.59 -22.41 14.33
N ILE A 135 2.88 -22.23 15.42
CA ILE A 135 3.40 -21.64 16.66
C ILE A 135 3.40 -22.70 17.75
N THR A 136 4.53 -22.83 18.44
CA THR A 136 4.63 -23.56 19.69
C THR A 136 4.75 -22.57 20.85
N GLU A 137 3.87 -22.67 21.83
CA GLU A 137 3.82 -21.83 23.03
C GLU A 137 3.80 -22.72 24.28
N GLY A 138 4.56 -22.35 25.32
CA GLY A 138 4.72 -23.09 26.58
C GLY A 138 6.13 -23.64 26.79
N GLU A 139 6.42 -24.07 28.01
CA GLU A 139 7.69 -24.70 28.39
C GLU A 139 7.47 -26.14 28.89
N GLY A 140 8.39 -27.05 28.55
CA GLY A 140 8.33 -28.46 28.96
C GLY A 140 7.07 -29.20 28.44
N ASP A 141 6.48 -30.03 29.29
CA ASP A 141 5.32 -30.87 28.94
C ASP A 141 4.01 -30.09 28.68
N ALA A 142 4.00 -28.77 28.93
CA ALA A 142 2.86 -27.88 28.67
C ALA A 142 2.94 -27.19 27.29
N GLN A 143 3.84 -27.61 26.41
CA GLN A 143 3.93 -27.07 25.06
C GLN A 143 2.66 -27.36 24.26
N THR A 144 2.07 -26.30 23.74
CA THR A 144 0.93 -26.37 22.84
C THR A 144 1.36 -25.87 21.47
N THR A 145 1.09 -26.67 20.44
CA THR A 145 1.33 -26.28 19.05
C THR A 145 0.00 -25.91 18.41
N LYS A 146 -0.08 -24.70 17.85
CA LYS A 146 -1.28 -24.16 17.19
C LYS A 146 -0.93 -23.59 15.82
N GLN A 147 -1.87 -23.68 14.89
CA GLN A 147 -1.80 -22.95 13.63
C GLN A 147 -2.26 -21.51 13.87
N ARG A 148 -1.52 -20.55 13.30
CA ARG A 148 -1.88 -19.14 13.28
C ARG A 148 -2.03 -18.69 11.83
N THR A 149 -3.19 -18.11 11.55
CA THR A 149 -3.46 -17.40 10.30
C THR A 149 -3.45 -15.90 10.58
N PHE A 150 -2.77 -15.12 9.75
CA PHE A 150 -2.72 -13.66 9.89
C PHE A 150 -2.52 -12.98 8.54
N LEU A 151 -2.85 -11.68 8.48
CA LEU A 151 -2.57 -10.84 7.32
C LEU A 151 -1.34 -9.98 7.57
N LYS A 152 -0.22 -10.31 6.93
CA LYS A 152 1.03 -9.54 6.92
C LYS A 152 0.95 -8.31 6.01
N LEU A 153 -0.06 -7.46 6.21
CA LEU A 153 -0.22 -6.21 5.46
C LEU A 153 0.91 -5.24 5.79
N HIS A 154 1.42 -4.51 4.78
CA HIS A 154 2.36 -3.43 5.05
C HIS A 154 1.70 -2.39 6.00
N PRO A 155 2.38 -1.89 7.05
CA PRO A 155 1.78 -0.97 8.02
C PRO A 155 1.08 0.23 7.38
N ALA A 156 1.67 0.83 6.34
CA ALA A 156 1.08 1.92 5.55
C ALA A 156 -0.33 1.62 4.99
N VAL A 157 -0.65 0.37 4.62
CA VAL A 157 -1.95 0.00 4.03
C VAL A 157 -2.87 -0.79 4.97
N ALA A 158 -2.40 -1.14 6.17
CA ALA A 158 -3.24 -1.81 7.16
C ALA A 158 -4.51 -0.98 7.48
N PRO A 159 -5.71 -1.58 7.49
CA PRO A 159 -6.97 -0.87 7.75
C PRO A 159 -7.04 -0.23 9.14
N ILE A 160 -6.36 -0.83 10.10
CA ILE A 160 -6.20 -0.36 11.48
C ILE A 160 -4.69 -0.37 11.75
N LYS A 161 -4.16 0.74 12.26
CA LYS A 161 -2.72 0.89 12.56
C LYS A 161 -2.37 0.31 13.92
N ALA A 162 -3.22 0.57 14.91
CA ALA A 162 -3.07 -0.03 16.22
C ALA A 162 -4.42 -0.30 16.89
N ALA A 163 -4.47 -1.36 17.68
CA ALA A 163 -5.60 -1.68 18.55
C ALA A 163 -5.18 -1.50 20.02
N ILE A 164 -6.00 -0.81 20.81
CA ILE A 164 -5.71 -0.51 22.22
C ILE A 164 -6.58 -1.43 23.09
N PHE A 165 -5.94 -2.15 24.00
CA PHE A 165 -6.56 -3.17 24.84
C PHE A 165 -6.44 -2.78 26.31
N PRO A 166 -7.52 -2.31 26.95
CA PRO A 166 -7.58 -2.34 28.41
C PRO A 166 -7.60 -3.80 28.87
N LEU A 167 -6.62 -4.20 29.69
CA LEU A 167 -6.46 -5.59 30.13
C LEU A 167 -7.70 -6.07 30.87
N VAL A 168 -8.29 -5.20 31.71
CA VAL A 168 -9.59 -5.41 32.35
C VAL A 168 -10.54 -4.24 32.09
N ARG A 169 -11.85 -4.51 32.16
CA ARG A 169 -12.92 -3.51 31.95
C ARG A 169 -13.26 -2.71 33.21
N LYS A 170 -12.25 -2.36 33.99
CA LYS A 170 -12.41 -1.68 35.29
C LYS A 170 -11.08 -1.07 35.71
N ASP A 171 -11.04 -0.55 36.93
CA ASP A 171 -9.83 -0.09 37.60
C ASP A 171 -9.12 1.04 36.82
N GLY A 172 -9.86 1.87 36.09
CA GLY A 172 -9.31 3.04 35.36
C GLY A 172 -8.65 2.71 34.01
N MET A 173 -8.48 1.43 33.66
CA MET A 173 -7.82 1.03 32.42
C MET A 173 -8.63 1.40 31.16
N PRO A 174 -9.97 1.26 31.12
CA PRO A 174 -10.76 1.72 29.98
C PRO A 174 -10.61 3.22 29.71
N GLU A 175 -10.61 4.03 30.77
CA GLU A 175 -10.45 5.48 30.69
C GLU A 175 -9.05 5.85 30.17
N LYS A 176 -8.01 5.16 30.66
CA LYS A 176 -6.64 5.35 30.16
C LYS A 176 -6.48 4.93 28.70
N ALA A 177 -7.10 3.82 28.29
CA ALA A 177 -7.15 3.39 26.89
C ALA A 177 -7.85 4.42 26.00
N GLN A 178 -8.94 5.02 26.47
CA GLN A 178 -9.65 6.09 25.78
C GLN A 178 -8.79 7.35 25.64
N GLN A 179 -8.04 7.72 26.67
CA GLN A 179 -7.08 8.82 26.62
C GLN A 179 -6.04 8.61 25.50
N ILE A 180 -5.39 7.45 25.47
CA ILE A 180 -4.39 7.11 24.43
C ILE A 180 -5.02 7.15 23.04
N PHE A 181 -6.26 6.66 22.90
CA PHE A 181 -6.99 6.73 21.63
C PHE A 181 -7.19 8.18 21.19
N ASP A 182 -7.68 9.04 22.07
CA ASP A 182 -7.98 10.43 21.74
C ASP A 182 -6.72 11.24 21.39
N ASP A 183 -5.58 10.90 21.99
CA ASP A 183 -4.28 11.52 21.73
C ASP A 183 -3.68 11.12 20.36
N LEU A 184 -4.07 9.97 19.80
CA LEU A 184 -3.46 9.39 18.59
C LEU A 184 -4.42 9.28 17.40
N ARG A 185 -5.74 9.42 17.59
CA ARG A 185 -6.77 9.19 16.57
C ARG A 185 -6.72 10.10 15.35
N PHE A 186 -6.08 11.28 15.47
CA PHE A 186 -5.94 12.21 14.35
C PHE A 186 -4.78 11.83 13.42
N ASP A 187 -3.81 11.08 13.94
CA ASP A 187 -2.64 10.63 13.19
C ASP A 187 -2.84 9.21 12.64
N PHE A 188 -3.58 8.37 13.37
CA PHE A 188 -3.71 6.95 13.05
C PHE A 188 -5.16 6.47 13.12
N ARG A 189 -5.46 5.46 12.30
CA ARG A 189 -6.70 4.70 12.40
C ARG A 189 -6.57 3.67 13.51
N LEU A 190 -7.32 3.87 14.60
CA LEU A 190 -7.23 3.09 15.82
C LEU A 190 -8.55 2.41 16.15
N VAL A 191 -8.49 1.40 16.99
CA VAL A 191 -9.67 0.80 17.65
C VAL A 191 -9.36 0.52 19.11
N ILE A 192 -10.38 0.57 19.97
CA ILE A 192 -10.29 0.05 21.34
C ILE A 192 -11.04 -1.28 21.38
N GLU A 193 -10.42 -2.31 21.94
CA GLU A 193 -11.08 -3.59 22.19
C GLU A 193 -10.91 -4.04 23.64
N ASP A 194 -12.04 -4.16 24.31
CA ASP A 194 -12.13 -4.55 25.71
C ASP A 194 -12.88 -5.88 25.89
N LYS A 195 -13.42 -6.48 24.82
CA LYS A 195 -14.23 -7.71 24.86
C LYS A 195 -13.36 -8.95 24.74
N ASP A 196 -13.74 -10.02 25.44
CA ASP A 196 -13.08 -11.33 25.44
C ASP A 196 -11.68 -11.32 26.08
N ALA A 197 -11.09 -12.50 26.23
CA ALA A 197 -9.72 -12.66 26.70
C ALA A 197 -8.70 -12.04 25.71
N ILE A 198 -7.60 -11.49 26.24
CA ILE A 198 -6.58 -10.79 25.45
C ILE A 198 -6.06 -11.60 24.26
N GLY A 199 -5.86 -12.92 24.43
CA GLY A 199 -5.45 -13.81 23.35
C GLY A 199 -6.41 -13.80 22.15
N LYS A 200 -7.72 -13.77 22.39
CA LYS A 200 -8.73 -13.68 21.31
C LYS A 200 -8.69 -12.32 20.60
N ARG A 201 -8.36 -11.25 21.32
CA ARG A 201 -8.18 -9.91 20.74
C ARG A 201 -6.96 -9.88 19.83
N TYR A 202 -5.82 -10.41 20.27
CA TYR A 202 -4.64 -10.57 19.41
C TYR A 202 -4.96 -11.37 18.14
N THR A 203 -5.63 -12.52 18.26
CA THR A 203 -6.01 -13.33 17.09
C THR A 203 -6.88 -12.54 16.11
N ARG A 204 -7.86 -11.77 16.60
CA ARG A 204 -8.72 -10.95 15.75
C ARG A 204 -7.94 -9.89 14.99
N GLN A 205 -7.03 -9.21 15.68
CA GLN A 205 -6.18 -8.16 15.08
C GLN A 205 -5.17 -8.74 14.09
N ASP A 206 -4.60 -9.91 14.39
CA ASP A 206 -3.73 -10.65 13.48
C ASP A 206 -4.47 -11.03 12.18
N LEU A 207 -5.71 -11.54 12.29
CA LEU A 207 -6.54 -11.93 11.14
C LEU A 207 -6.89 -10.77 10.20
N ILE A 208 -7.00 -9.55 10.73
CA ILE A 208 -7.29 -8.34 9.92
C ILE A 208 -6.03 -7.51 9.62
N GLY A 209 -4.86 -8.00 10.05
CA GLY A 209 -3.56 -7.44 9.72
C GLY A 209 -3.20 -6.15 10.42
N THR A 210 -3.75 -5.88 11.61
CA THR A 210 -3.38 -4.73 12.44
C THR A 210 -1.92 -4.86 12.92
N PRO A 211 -1.01 -3.93 12.58
CA PRO A 211 0.42 -4.05 12.89
C PRO A 211 0.74 -4.07 14.38
N PHE A 212 0.03 -3.26 15.19
CA PHE A 212 0.35 -3.06 16.60
C PHE A 212 -0.86 -3.32 17.51
N CYS A 213 -0.64 -4.03 18.61
CA CYS A 213 -1.59 -4.13 19.70
C CYS A 213 -0.99 -3.51 20.97
N ILE A 214 -1.64 -2.51 21.53
CA ILE A 214 -1.19 -1.73 22.68
C ILE A 214 -2.00 -2.16 23.90
N VAL A 215 -1.34 -2.67 24.92
CA VAL A 215 -1.99 -3.14 26.16
C VAL A 215 -1.84 -2.09 27.25
N VAL A 216 -2.97 -1.74 27.85
CA VAL A 216 -3.09 -0.92 29.05
C VAL A 216 -3.37 -1.87 30.21
N ASP A 217 -2.43 -1.96 31.14
CA ASP A 217 -2.51 -2.82 32.33
C ASP A 217 -2.48 -1.97 33.62
N GLY A 218 -2.44 -2.64 34.78
CA GLY A 218 -2.42 -1.95 36.07
C GLY A 218 -1.19 -1.07 36.26
N GLN A 219 -0.03 -1.50 35.74
CA GLN A 219 1.20 -0.74 35.90
C GLN A 219 1.23 0.50 35.01
N THR A 220 0.49 0.48 33.88
CA THR A 220 0.26 1.67 33.05
C THR A 220 -0.27 2.86 33.85
N LEU A 221 -1.09 2.62 34.88
CA LEU A 221 -1.68 3.68 35.71
C LEU A 221 -0.69 4.25 36.73
N GLU A 222 0.40 3.55 36.99
CA GLU A 222 1.44 3.94 37.94
C GLU A 222 2.61 4.64 37.25
N ASP A 223 2.98 4.20 36.04
CA ASP A 223 4.22 4.62 35.37
C ASP A 223 4.06 5.17 33.93
N ASP A 224 2.83 5.29 33.43
CA ASP A 224 2.53 5.79 32.08
C ASP A 224 3.25 5.03 30.95
N THR A 225 3.52 3.74 31.16
CA THR A 225 4.06 2.84 30.14
C THR A 225 3.05 1.77 29.73
N VAL A 226 3.09 1.38 28.46
CA VAL A 226 2.23 0.36 27.86
C VAL A 226 3.06 -0.74 27.24
N THR A 227 2.46 -1.91 27.07
CA THR A 227 3.08 -3.01 26.32
C THR A 227 2.58 -2.99 24.88
N VAL A 228 3.48 -2.90 23.91
CA VAL A 228 3.16 -2.93 22.48
C VAL A 228 3.59 -4.27 21.91
N ARG A 229 2.65 -5.00 21.33
CA ARG A 229 2.89 -6.24 20.59
C ARG A 229 2.96 -5.98 19.10
N ASP A 230 4.03 -6.44 18.47
CA ASP A 230 4.20 -6.45 17.01
C ASP A 230 3.49 -7.67 16.38
N ARG A 231 2.75 -7.45 15.28
CA ARG A 231 2.01 -8.50 14.59
C ARG A 231 2.93 -9.59 14.03
N ASP A 232 4.01 -9.20 13.36
CA ASP A 232 4.79 -10.16 12.55
C ASP A 232 5.65 -11.04 13.44
N THR A 233 6.38 -10.42 14.36
CA THR A 233 7.33 -11.08 15.27
C THR A 233 6.66 -11.66 16.51
N ARG A 234 5.49 -11.13 16.89
CA ARG A 234 4.79 -11.42 18.16
C ARG A 234 5.54 -10.93 19.40
N GLU A 235 6.63 -10.19 19.22
CA GLU A 235 7.40 -9.61 20.32
C GLU A 235 6.57 -8.55 21.06
N GLN A 236 6.77 -8.48 22.38
CA GLN A 236 6.12 -7.54 23.27
C GLN A 236 7.18 -6.62 23.87
N VAL A 237 7.07 -5.33 23.57
CA VAL A 237 8.00 -4.31 24.05
C VAL A 237 7.25 -3.35 24.95
N ARG A 238 7.80 -3.09 26.12
CA ARG A 238 7.25 -2.09 27.03
C ARG A 238 7.85 -0.73 26.76
N MET A 239 7.02 0.29 26.61
CA MET A 239 7.47 1.65 26.29
C MET A 239 6.57 2.73 26.90
N PRO A 240 7.09 3.96 27.10
CA PRO A 240 6.28 5.10 27.51
C PRO A 240 5.19 5.43 26.49
N ILE A 241 4.01 5.83 26.97
CA ILE A 241 2.89 6.26 26.11
C ILE A 241 3.33 7.40 25.15
N ALA A 242 4.17 8.32 25.64
CA ALA A 242 4.68 9.43 24.85
C ALA A 242 5.50 8.99 23.61
N ALA A 243 6.07 7.77 23.60
CA ALA A 243 6.84 7.24 22.48
C ALA A 243 5.95 6.61 21.38
N LEU A 244 4.69 6.31 21.67
CA LEU A 244 3.79 5.58 20.76
C LEU A 244 3.62 6.28 19.41
N ARG A 245 3.49 7.60 19.42
CA ARG A 245 3.30 8.40 18.19
C ARG A 245 4.45 8.21 17.20
N SER A 246 5.70 8.31 17.67
CA SER A 246 6.89 8.11 16.83
C SER A 246 7.00 6.64 16.41
N TYR A 247 6.82 5.73 17.37
CA TYR A 247 6.96 4.29 17.14
C TYR A 247 6.01 3.77 16.06
N ILE A 248 4.75 4.22 16.05
CA ILE A 248 3.77 3.85 15.03
C ILE A 248 4.05 4.57 13.71
N GLY A 249 4.51 5.82 13.74
CA GLY A 249 4.71 6.65 12.54
C GLY A 249 5.98 6.34 11.73
N GLU A 250 6.99 5.73 12.34
CA GLU A 250 8.25 5.35 11.67
C GLU A 250 8.15 4.04 10.84
N LYS A 251 7.03 3.33 10.92
CA LYS A 251 6.80 1.99 10.35
C LYS A 251 5.74 2.02 9.25
#